data_AF-A0A928URK5-F1
#
_entry.id   AF-A0A928URK5-F1
#
_cell.length_a   1.000
_cell.length_b   1.000
_cell.length_c   1.000
_cell.angle_alpha   90.00
_cell.angle_beta   90.00
_cell.angle_gamma   90.00
#
_symmetry.space_group_name_H-M   'P 1'
#
loop_
_entity.id
_entity.type
_entity.pdbx_description
1 polymer ?
#
loop_
_entity_poly.entity_id
_entity_poly.type
_entity_poly.pdbx_seq_one_letter_code
_entity_poly.pdbx_strand_id
1 'polypeptide(L)'
;MLYNIATCAEGTICKNNFHTIEILVGKCYDHAFSAFLLISHGFYDSSDVHVRSLAEMNNLLLLFLLKPEIYKEYYKTKPEEFSTKYASSKIRKILKKHIKEKGLGIDLPIDNIAYRNLSSYIHTEWKIPNKYSSCERGRIGGIYQQAGFKNKIQILLEHATYTIIFAIKLTNRTDLKHKFERIFIKEQECK
;
A
#
# COMPACT_ATOMS: atom_id res chain seq x y z
N MET A 1 6.56 -9.63 -8.07
CA MET A 1 5.45 -10.38 -7.45
C MET A 1 4.12 -9.65 -7.64
N LEU A 2 3.99 -8.38 -7.26
CA LEU A 2 2.76 -7.60 -7.49
C LEU A 2 2.25 -7.66 -8.93
N TYR A 3 3.13 -7.47 -9.92
CA TYR A 3 2.80 -7.63 -11.33
C TYR A 3 2.17 -8.99 -11.67
N ASN A 4 2.69 -10.08 -11.12
CA ASN A 4 2.16 -11.45 -11.35
C ASN A 4 0.81 -11.70 -10.66
N ILE A 5 0.49 -10.91 -9.62
CA ILE A 5 -0.81 -10.95 -8.96
C ILE A 5 -1.80 -10.08 -9.74
N ALA A 6 -1.35 -8.93 -10.25
CA ALA A 6 -2.16 -8.00 -11.04
C ALA A 6 -2.50 -8.55 -12.44
N THR A 7 -1.67 -9.42 -13.00
CA THR A 7 -1.88 -9.99 -14.32
C THR A 7 -2.49 -11.38 -14.22
N CYS A 8 -3.61 -11.61 -14.91
CA CYS A 8 -4.25 -12.91 -15.02
C CYS A 8 -3.55 -13.77 -16.09
N ALA A 9 -2.22 -13.92 -15.98
CA ALA A 9 -1.37 -14.45 -17.06
C ALA A 9 -1.67 -15.92 -17.46
N GLU A 10 -2.48 -16.65 -16.67
CA GLU A 10 -2.75 -18.08 -16.91
C GLU A 10 -4.23 -18.44 -17.12
N GLY A 11 -5.18 -17.50 -17.05
CA GLY A 11 -6.61 -17.76 -17.31
C GLY A 11 -7.33 -18.75 -16.35
N THR A 12 -6.60 -19.53 -15.57
CA THR A 12 -7.07 -20.59 -14.66
C THR A 12 -7.49 -20.08 -13.29
N ILE A 13 -7.08 -18.87 -12.93
CA ILE A 13 -7.32 -18.26 -11.61
C ILE A 13 -8.58 -17.38 -11.62
N CYS A 14 -9.08 -17.02 -12.80
CA CYS A 14 -10.24 -16.15 -12.94
C CYS A 14 -11.55 -16.91 -12.70
N LYS A 15 -11.88 -17.15 -11.43
CA LYS A 15 -13.21 -17.68 -11.05
C LYS A 15 -14.26 -16.62 -11.36
N ASN A 16 -15.00 -16.82 -12.46
CA ASN A 16 -16.20 -16.10 -12.85
C ASN A 16 -16.02 -14.67 -13.42
N ASN A 17 -14.94 -14.38 -14.15
CA ASN A 17 -14.73 -13.06 -14.83
C ASN A 17 -14.62 -11.83 -13.90
N PHE A 18 -14.34 -12.00 -12.61
CA PHE A 18 -14.26 -10.87 -11.67
C PHE A 18 -12.81 -10.56 -11.27
N HIS A 19 -12.13 -9.74 -12.07
CA HIS A 19 -10.75 -9.29 -11.86
C HIS A 19 -10.59 -8.16 -10.84
N THR A 20 -11.50 -8.01 -9.89
CA THR A 20 -11.55 -6.80 -9.06
C THR A 20 -10.36 -6.66 -8.12
N ILE A 21 -9.90 -7.77 -7.52
CA ILE A 21 -8.69 -7.75 -6.69
C ILE A 21 -7.46 -7.56 -7.54
N GLU A 22 -7.39 -8.18 -8.71
CA GLU A 22 -6.30 -8.04 -9.67
C GLU A 22 -6.18 -6.59 -10.16
N ILE A 23 -7.30 -5.94 -10.49
CA ILE A 23 -7.34 -4.52 -10.87
C ILE A 23 -6.88 -3.64 -9.70
N LEU A 24 -7.35 -3.91 -8.48
CA LEU A 24 -6.93 -3.15 -7.31
C LEU A 24 -5.43 -3.34 -7.03
N VAL A 25 -4.92 -4.55 -7.18
CA VAL A 25 -3.48 -4.86 -7.03
C VAL A 25 -2.66 -4.25 -8.17
N GLY A 26 -3.21 -4.17 -9.38
CA GLY A 26 -2.62 -3.43 -10.50
C GLY A 26 -2.43 -1.96 -10.16
N LYS A 27 -3.47 -1.31 -9.61
CA LYS A 27 -3.35 0.07 -9.11
C LYS A 27 -2.32 0.19 -7.98
N CYS A 28 -2.26 -0.78 -7.07
CA CYS A 28 -1.23 -0.82 -6.03
C CYS A 28 0.17 -0.91 -6.65
N TYR A 29 0.36 -1.75 -7.68
CA TYR A 29 1.61 -1.85 -8.41
C TYR A 29 1.99 -0.51 -9.08
N ASP A 30 1.05 0.15 -9.75
CA ASP A 30 1.30 1.43 -10.42
C ASP A 30 1.75 2.52 -9.43
N HIS A 31 1.08 2.60 -8.27
CA HIS A 31 1.49 3.50 -7.20
C HIS A 31 2.86 3.13 -6.63
N ALA A 32 3.12 1.85 -6.36
CA ALA A 32 4.40 1.40 -5.83
C ALA A 32 5.56 1.69 -6.81
N PHE A 33 5.35 1.44 -8.10
CA PHE A 33 6.33 1.70 -9.15
C PHE A 33 6.58 3.19 -9.35
N SER A 34 5.52 4.00 -9.38
CA SER A 34 5.64 5.46 -9.48
C SER A 34 6.39 6.04 -8.27
N ALA A 35 6.08 5.58 -7.06
CA ALA A 35 6.82 5.95 -5.85
C ALA A 35 8.30 5.56 -5.96
N PHE A 36 8.60 4.34 -6.39
CA PHE A 36 9.97 3.87 -6.58
C PHE A 36 10.76 4.75 -7.55
N LEU A 37 10.17 5.11 -8.70
CA LEU A 37 10.80 5.99 -9.68
C LEU A 37 11.10 7.37 -9.08
N LEU A 38 10.14 7.97 -8.38
CA LEU A 38 10.32 9.27 -7.72
C LEU A 38 11.42 9.22 -6.65
N ILE A 39 11.43 8.19 -5.79
CA ILE A 39 12.46 7.97 -4.77
C ILE A 39 13.84 7.82 -5.42
N SER A 40 13.93 7.04 -6.49
CA SER A 40 15.19 6.77 -7.20
C SER A 40 15.78 8.04 -7.83
N HIS A 41 14.93 8.97 -8.26
CA HIS A 41 15.36 10.27 -8.78
C HIS A 41 15.44 11.37 -7.70
N GLY A 42 15.28 11.04 -6.42
CA GLY A 42 15.42 11.99 -5.32
C GLY A 42 14.22 12.91 -5.07
N PHE A 43 13.05 12.61 -5.65
CA PHE A 43 11.79 13.33 -5.40
C PHE A 43 11.04 12.73 -4.20
N TYR A 44 11.65 12.78 -3.01
CA TYR A 44 11.16 12.05 -1.83
C TYR A 44 9.77 12.52 -1.36
N ASP A 45 9.52 13.82 -1.26
CA ASP A 45 8.20 14.32 -0.81
C ASP A 45 7.11 14.05 -1.85
N SER A 46 7.44 14.19 -3.14
CA SER A 46 6.51 13.84 -4.21
C SER A 46 6.17 12.36 -4.23
N SER A 47 7.08 11.49 -3.78
CA SER A 47 6.80 10.06 -3.66
C SER A 47 5.73 9.73 -2.61
N ASP A 48 5.58 10.58 -1.59
CA ASP A 48 4.65 10.33 -0.47
C ASP A 48 3.20 10.25 -0.92
N VAL A 49 2.79 10.97 -1.97
CA VAL A 49 1.41 10.89 -2.49
C VAL A 49 1.10 9.48 -3.00
N HIS A 50 2.05 8.85 -3.68
CA HIS A 50 1.88 7.50 -4.22
C HIS A 50 1.97 6.45 -3.13
N VAL A 51 2.92 6.59 -2.19
CA VAL A 51 3.03 5.72 -1.02
C VAL A 51 1.77 5.77 -0.16
N ARG A 52 1.20 6.96 0.04
CA ARG A 52 -0.07 7.15 0.76
C ARG A 52 -1.22 6.44 0.05
N SER A 53 -1.39 6.64 -1.26
CA SER A 53 -2.44 5.96 -2.02
C SER A 53 -2.31 4.44 -1.94
N LEU A 54 -1.09 3.91 -2.07
CA LEU A 54 -0.80 2.48 -1.88
C LEU A 54 -1.21 2.00 -0.48
N ALA A 55 -0.85 2.75 0.55
CA ALA A 55 -1.17 2.40 1.94
C ALA A 55 -2.68 2.44 2.23
N GLU A 56 -3.41 3.39 1.66
CA GLU A 56 -4.87 3.43 1.76
C GLU A 56 -5.53 2.25 1.02
N MET A 57 -5.01 1.85 -0.14
CA MET A 57 -5.45 0.63 -0.82
C MET A 57 -5.17 -0.62 0.01
N ASN A 58 -4.06 -0.67 0.75
CA ASN A 58 -3.78 -1.77 1.68
C ASN A 58 -4.80 -1.86 2.81
N ASN A 59 -5.28 -0.73 3.34
CA ASN A 59 -6.39 -0.74 4.28
C ASN A 59 -7.67 -1.32 3.65
N LEU A 60 -7.96 -0.98 2.40
CA LEU A 60 -9.13 -1.54 1.70
C LEU A 60 -8.98 -3.06 1.49
N LEU A 61 -7.80 -3.53 1.08
CA LEU A 61 -7.52 -4.97 0.95
C LEU A 61 -7.67 -5.69 2.29
N LEU A 62 -7.14 -5.12 3.39
CA LEU A 62 -7.32 -5.67 4.72
C LEU A 62 -8.79 -5.68 5.15
N LEU A 63 -9.56 -4.65 4.78
CA LEU A 63 -10.99 -4.61 5.06
C LEU A 63 -11.73 -5.75 4.35
N PHE A 64 -11.41 -6.03 3.08
CA PHE A 64 -12.01 -7.16 2.36
C PHE A 64 -11.65 -8.51 2.99
N LEU A 65 -10.43 -8.65 3.52
CA LEU A 65 -10.02 -9.86 4.23
C LEU A 65 -10.78 -10.08 5.54
N LEU A 66 -10.89 -9.04 6.36
CA LEU A 66 -11.51 -9.14 7.69
C LEU A 66 -13.05 -9.10 7.63
N LYS A 67 -13.60 -8.50 6.57
CA LYS A 67 -15.04 -8.29 6.36
C LYS A 67 -15.46 -8.66 4.94
N PRO A 68 -15.53 -9.97 4.60
CA PRO A 68 -15.90 -10.43 3.26
C PRO A 68 -17.29 -9.97 2.79
N GLU A 69 -18.19 -9.61 3.71
CA GLU A 69 -19.48 -9.01 3.41
C GLU A 69 -19.35 -7.65 2.71
N ILE A 70 -18.35 -6.84 3.09
CA ILE A 70 -18.08 -5.54 2.47
C ILE A 70 -17.50 -5.73 1.07
N TYR A 71 -16.70 -6.77 0.87
CA TYR A 71 -16.21 -7.12 -0.47
C TYR A 71 -17.38 -7.46 -1.41
N LYS A 72 -18.35 -8.27 -0.96
CA LYS A 72 -19.59 -8.55 -1.73
C LYS A 72 -20.40 -7.28 -2.03
N GLU A 73 -20.40 -6.31 -1.11
CA GLU A 73 -21.06 -5.02 -1.32
C GLU A 73 -20.31 -4.17 -2.36
N TYR A 74 -18.98 -4.11 -2.29
CA TYR A 74 -18.14 -3.39 -3.25
C TYR A 74 -18.45 -3.73 -4.70
N TYR A 75 -18.79 -5.00 -4.97
CA TYR A 75 -19.21 -5.46 -6.29
C TYR A 75 -20.57 -4.97 -6.76
N LYS A 76 -21.51 -4.77 -5.84
CA LYS A 76 -22.91 -4.50 -6.15
C LYS A 76 -23.22 -3.02 -6.20
N THR A 77 -22.36 -2.21 -5.59
CA THR A 77 -22.54 -0.77 -5.42
C THR A 77 -21.79 -0.01 -6.50
N LYS A 78 -22.36 1.13 -6.95
CA LYS A 78 -21.65 2.02 -7.88
C LYS A 78 -20.37 2.58 -7.22
N PRO A 79 -19.28 2.82 -7.98
CA PRO A 79 -18.02 3.31 -7.41
C PRO A 79 -18.16 4.58 -6.56
N GLU A 80 -19.02 5.52 -6.98
CA GLU A 80 -19.23 6.81 -6.29
C GLU A 80 -19.93 6.62 -4.94
N GLU A 81 -20.95 5.77 -4.92
CA GLU A 81 -21.70 5.40 -3.72
C GLU A 81 -20.80 4.66 -2.72
N PHE A 82 -20.02 3.71 -3.22
CA PHE A 82 -19.08 2.97 -2.37
C PHE A 82 -18.02 3.90 -1.78
N SER A 83 -17.45 4.80 -2.59
CA SER A 83 -16.43 5.75 -2.14
C SER A 83 -16.98 6.70 -1.06
N THR A 84 -18.25 7.10 -1.19
CA THR A 84 -18.92 7.95 -0.20
C THR A 84 -19.15 7.19 1.12
N LYS A 85 -19.61 5.93 1.03
CA LYS A 85 -19.88 5.07 2.20
C LYS A 85 -18.59 4.63 2.90
N TYR A 86 -17.56 4.30 2.13
CA TYR A 86 -16.28 3.75 2.57
C TYR A 86 -15.10 4.67 2.23
N ALA A 87 -15.22 5.96 2.56
CA ALA A 87 -14.08 6.88 2.46
C ALA A 87 -12.88 6.37 3.29
N SER A 88 -11.64 6.68 2.88
CA SER A 88 -10.42 6.15 3.52
C SER A 88 -10.39 6.36 5.05
N SER A 89 -10.87 7.51 5.52
CA SER A 89 -10.99 7.81 6.95
C SER A 89 -12.02 6.93 7.68
N LYS A 90 -13.12 6.56 7.01
CA LYS A 90 -14.14 5.63 7.53
C LYS A 90 -13.59 4.20 7.55
N ILE A 91 -12.89 3.76 6.50
CA ILE A 91 -12.22 2.45 6.46
C ILE A 91 -11.26 2.29 7.64
N ARG A 92 -10.39 3.28 7.88
CA ARG A 92 -9.46 3.28 9.05
C ARG A 92 -10.21 3.10 10.37
N LYS A 93 -11.33 3.81 10.57
CA LYS A 93 -12.16 3.69 11.78
C LYS A 93 -12.77 2.29 11.92
N ILE A 94 -13.31 1.74 10.83
CA ILE A 94 -13.92 0.39 10.81
C ILE A 94 -12.87 -0.66 11.18
N LEU A 95 -11.70 -0.62 10.55
CA LEU A 95 -10.61 -1.56 10.82
C LEU A 95 -10.11 -1.42 12.26
N LYS A 96 -9.83 -0.19 12.72
CA LYS A 96 -9.35 0.04 14.09
C LYS A 96 -10.30 -0.54 15.13
N LYS A 97 -11.61 -0.33 14.94
CA LYS A 97 -12.65 -0.88 15.80
C LYS A 97 -12.63 -2.41 15.76
N HIS A 98 -12.64 -3.00 14.57
CA HIS A 98 -12.69 -4.44 14.39
C HIS A 98 -11.46 -5.16 14.96
N ILE A 99 -10.25 -4.66 14.68
CA ILE A 99 -8.99 -5.19 15.21
C ILE A 99 -9.00 -5.18 16.74
N LYS A 100 -9.42 -4.07 17.35
CA LYS A 100 -9.53 -3.94 18.81
C LYS A 100 -10.56 -4.90 19.40
N GLU A 101 -11.77 -4.97 18.84
CA GLU A 101 -12.86 -5.84 19.33
C GLU A 101 -12.51 -7.32 19.23
N LYS A 102 -11.76 -7.71 18.21
CA LYS A 102 -11.34 -9.10 17.99
C LYS A 102 -9.99 -9.45 18.63
N GLY A 103 -9.33 -8.50 19.28
CA GLY A 103 -8.00 -8.70 19.86
C GLY A 103 -6.98 -9.18 18.84
N LEU A 104 -7.11 -8.77 17.57
CA LEU A 104 -6.17 -9.16 16.53
C LEU A 104 -4.85 -8.44 16.80
N GLY A 105 -3.76 -9.18 17.02
CA GLY A 105 -2.41 -8.63 17.17
C GLY A 105 -1.83 -8.13 15.84
N ILE A 106 -2.63 -7.42 15.04
CA ILE A 106 -2.25 -6.87 13.74
C ILE A 106 -2.38 -5.35 13.77
N ASP A 107 -1.41 -4.67 13.19
CA ASP A 107 -1.46 -3.22 13.02
C ASP A 107 -2.22 -2.83 11.76
N LEU A 108 -2.71 -1.58 11.73
CA LEU A 108 -3.26 -1.00 10.52
C LEU A 108 -2.14 -0.74 9.52
N PRO A 109 -2.29 -1.13 8.24
CA PRO A 109 -1.34 -0.77 7.19
C PRO A 109 -1.05 0.73 7.17
N ILE A 110 -2.07 1.57 7.36
CA ILE A 110 -1.87 3.00 7.64
C ILE A 110 -2.90 3.53 8.62
N ASP A 111 -2.41 4.10 9.72
CA ASP A 111 -3.23 4.77 10.71
C ASP A 111 -3.32 6.29 10.44
N ASN A 112 -3.98 7.03 11.34
CA ASN A 112 -4.12 8.47 11.16
C ASN A 112 -2.81 9.25 11.35
N ILE A 113 -1.87 8.74 12.15
CA ILE A 113 -0.58 9.40 12.39
C ILE A 113 0.30 9.25 11.16
N ALA A 114 0.47 8.02 10.68
CA ALA A 114 1.20 7.71 9.45
C ALA A 114 0.59 8.43 8.23
N TYR A 115 -0.74 8.48 8.12
CA TYR A 115 -1.43 9.24 7.06
C TYR A 115 -1.08 10.73 7.10
N ARG A 116 -1.09 11.36 8.29
CA ARG A 116 -0.74 12.77 8.44
C ARG A 116 0.71 13.02 8.03
N ASN A 117 1.63 12.15 8.45
CA ASN A 117 3.04 12.26 8.10
C ASN A 117 3.25 12.24 6.58
N LEU A 118 2.64 11.27 5.89
CA LEU A 118 2.69 11.16 4.42
C LEU A 118 1.89 12.25 3.68
N SER A 119 0.98 12.94 4.36
CA SER A 119 0.19 14.03 3.75
C SER A 119 0.76 15.42 4.04
N SER A 120 1.81 15.49 4.87
CA SER A 120 2.27 16.77 5.43
C SER A 120 2.95 17.71 4.44
N TYR A 121 3.33 17.21 3.26
CA TYR A 121 3.83 18.02 2.14
C TYR A 121 2.74 18.33 1.09
N ILE A 122 1.55 17.75 1.22
CA ILE A 122 0.42 17.92 0.30
C ILE A 122 -0.54 19.00 0.82
N HIS A 123 -0.67 19.10 2.13
CA HIS A 123 -1.41 20.17 2.79
C HIS A 123 -0.40 21.24 3.24
N THR A 124 -0.79 22.51 3.09
CA THR A 124 -0.01 23.75 3.15
C THR A 124 0.68 24.07 4.49
N GLU A 125 1.19 23.07 5.20
CA GLU A 125 2.15 23.29 6.27
C GLU A 125 3.45 23.81 5.64
N TRP A 126 3.96 24.93 6.14
CA TRP A 126 5.21 25.55 5.70
C TRP A 126 6.41 24.65 6.03
N LYS A 127 6.53 23.51 5.34
CA LYS A 127 7.66 22.59 5.45
C LYS A 127 8.66 22.92 4.36
N ILE A 128 9.93 22.85 4.75
CA ILE A 128 11.05 23.02 3.83
C ILE A 128 11.05 21.79 2.91
N PRO A 129 10.84 21.95 1.60
CA PRO A 129 10.71 20.82 0.69
C PRO A 129 12.02 20.05 0.56
N ASN A 130 11.87 18.74 0.47
CA ASN A 130 12.90 17.76 0.19
C ASN A 130 14.12 17.90 1.14
N LYS A 131 13.85 18.16 2.42
CA LYS A 131 14.87 18.40 3.46
C LYS A 131 15.28 17.08 4.13
N TYR A 132 16.14 16.30 3.47
CA TYR A 132 16.68 15.04 3.97
C TYR A 132 18.21 15.02 4.07
N SER A 133 18.82 16.20 4.07
CA SER A 133 20.27 16.39 4.20
C SER A 133 20.57 17.26 5.42
N SER A 134 21.80 17.13 5.95
CA SER A 134 22.24 17.82 7.15
C SER A 134 22.39 19.33 7.00
N CYS A 135 22.43 19.87 5.78
CA CYS A 135 22.70 21.28 5.51
C CYS A 135 21.49 22.22 5.72
N GLU A 136 20.41 21.71 6.33
CA GLU A 136 19.14 22.37 6.64
C GLU A 136 18.38 23.08 5.50
N ARG A 137 18.94 23.12 4.28
CA ARG A 137 18.35 23.78 3.13
C ARG A 137 17.41 22.84 2.38
N GLY A 138 16.24 23.37 2.03
CA GLY A 138 15.32 22.70 1.13
C GLY A 138 15.89 22.59 -0.27
N ARG A 139 15.52 21.53 -0.97
CA ARG A 139 15.93 21.28 -2.35
C ARG A 139 14.70 21.22 -3.23
N ILE A 140 14.67 22.04 -4.26
CA ILE A 140 13.64 21.95 -5.30
C ILE A 140 14.12 20.91 -6.32
N GLY A 141 13.22 20.00 -6.70
CA GLY A 141 13.51 18.95 -7.66
C GLY A 141 14.12 17.69 -7.04
N GLY A 142 14.56 16.79 -7.91
CA GLY A 142 15.07 15.47 -7.57
C GLY A 142 16.57 15.50 -7.31
N ILE A 143 16.95 15.53 -6.04
CA ILE A 143 18.36 15.43 -5.65
C ILE A 143 18.52 14.30 -4.65
N TYR A 144 19.44 13.39 -4.95
CA TYR A 144 19.72 12.25 -4.08
C TYR A 144 20.16 12.70 -2.70
N GLN A 145 19.49 12.17 -1.67
CA GLN A 145 19.81 12.37 -0.26
C GLN A 145 19.67 11.01 0.43
N GLN A 146 20.78 10.49 0.95
CA GLN A 146 20.84 9.12 1.47
C GLN A 146 19.78 8.84 2.54
N ALA A 147 19.53 9.78 3.45
CA ALA A 147 18.51 9.62 4.49
C ALA A 147 17.09 9.57 3.90
N GLY A 148 16.79 10.42 2.91
CA GLY A 148 15.51 10.43 2.21
C GLY A 148 15.29 9.13 1.45
N PHE A 149 16.31 8.66 0.72
CA PHE A 149 16.24 7.39 0.01
C PHE A 149 15.96 6.22 0.96
N LYS A 150 16.76 6.06 2.03
CA LYS A 150 16.59 4.98 3.01
C LYS A 150 15.22 5.01 3.68
N ASN A 151 14.75 6.18 4.11
CA ASN A 151 13.46 6.30 4.75
C ASN A 151 12.31 5.96 3.80
N LYS A 152 12.28 6.55 2.60
CA LYS A 152 11.17 6.36 1.67
C LYS A 152 11.14 4.97 1.06
N ILE A 153 12.30 4.38 0.75
CA ILE A 153 12.35 3.02 0.21
C ILE A 153 11.86 2.00 1.25
N GLN A 154 12.18 2.19 2.53
CA GLN A 154 11.71 1.31 3.60
C GLN A 154 10.19 1.35 3.73
N ILE A 155 9.58 2.55 3.77
CA ILE A 155 8.12 2.71 3.85
C ILE A 155 7.43 2.11 2.62
N LEU A 156 7.99 2.34 1.43
CA LEU A 156 7.48 1.76 0.19
C LEU A 156 7.51 0.22 0.23
N LEU A 157 8.64 -0.37 0.64
CA LEU A 157 8.79 -1.82 0.73
C LEU A 157 7.83 -2.43 1.76
N GLU A 158 7.62 -1.78 2.90
CA GLU A 158 6.65 -2.20 3.91
C GLU A 158 5.24 -2.29 3.31
N HIS A 159 4.76 -1.21 2.67
CA HIS A 159 3.43 -1.21 2.08
C HIS A 159 3.31 -2.14 0.85
N ALA A 160 4.34 -2.26 0.03
CA ALA A 160 4.35 -3.25 -1.05
C ALA A 160 4.23 -4.68 -0.50
N THR A 161 4.87 -4.95 0.64
CA THR A 161 4.80 -6.24 1.32
C THR A 161 3.40 -6.52 1.85
N TYR A 162 2.74 -5.54 2.49
CA TYR A 162 1.33 -5.68 2.87
C TYR A 162 0.42 -5.99 1.68
N THR A 163 0.59 -5.29 0.55
CA THR A 163 -0.19 -5.56 -0.66
C THR A 163 -0.01 -7.01 -1.11
N ILE A 164 1.23 -7.52 -1.17
CA ILE A 164 1.51 -8.90 -1.58
C ILE A 164 0.82 -9.89 -0.65
N ILE A 165 0.98 -9.73 0.67
CA ILE A 165 0.39 -10.63 1.67
C ILE A 165 -1.14 -10.65 1.55
N PHE A 166 -1.77 -9.47 1.48
CA PHE A 166 -3.22 -9.40 1.43
C PHE A 166 -3.78 -9.92 0.12
N ALA A 167 -3.13 -9.59 -1.00
CA ALA A 167 -3.57 -10.04 -2.30
C ALA A 167 -3.43 -11.56 -2.47
N ILE A 168 -2.33 -12.16 -1.99
CA ILE A 168 -2.17 -13.63 -1.98
C ILE A 168 -3.30 -14.29 -1.19
N LYS A 169 -3.66 -13.74 -0.02
CA LYS A 169 -4.76 -14.27 0.80
C LYS A 169 -6.12 -14.11 0.13
N LEU A 170 -6.41 -12.96 -0.47
CA LEU A 170 -7.69 -12.69 -1.14
C LEU A 170 -7.89 -13.50 -2.41
N THR A 171 -6.81 -13.73 -3.17
CA THR A 171 -6.84 -14.49 -4.43
C THR A 171 -6.59 -15.98 -4.25
N ASN A 172 -6.26 -16.42 -3.02
CA ASN A 172 -5.87 -17.79 -2.70
C ASN A 172 -4.74 -18.35 -3.60
N ARG A 173 -3.76 -17.50 -3.96
CA ARG A 173 -2.60 -17.84 -4.81
C ARG A 173 -1.52 -18.59 -4.03
N THR A 174 -1.76 -19.88 -3.76
CA THR A 174 -0.85 -20.75 -3.00
C THR A 174 0.52 -20.91 -3.68
N ASP A 175 0.56 -20.86 -5.01
CA ASP A 175 1.79 -20.85 -5.82
C ASP A 175 2.72 -19.67 -5.47
N LEU A 176 2.13 -18.48 -5.27
CA LEU A 176 2.88 -17.27 -4.91
C LEU A 176 3.23 -17.22 -3.43
N LYS A 177 2.42 -17.85 -2.57
CA LYS A 177 2.70 -17.97 -1.12
C LYS A 177 4.05 -18.64 -0.88
N HIS A 178 4.28 -19.80 -1.50
CA HIS A 178 5.55 -20.52 -1.34
C HIS A 178 6.76 -19.74 -1.88
N LYS A 179 6.58 -19.02 -2.99
CA LYS A 179 7.63 -18.14 -3.54
C LYS A 179 7.97 -17.00 -2.57
N PHE A 180 6.97 -16.40 -1.95
CA PHE A 180 7.14 -15.35 -0.95
C PHE A 180 7.88 -15.88 0.28
N GLU A 181 7.45 -16.99 0.87
CA GLU A 181 8.08 -17.61 2.04
C GLU A 181 9.56 -17.92 1.81
N ARG A 182 9.91 -18.43 0.62
CA ARG A 182 11.32 -18.71 0.26
C ARG A 182 12.21 -17.47 0.20
N ILE A 183 11.67 -16.33 -0.23
CA ILE A 183 12.44 -15.07 -0.27
C ILE A 183 12.75 -14.62 1.16
N PHE A 184 11.77 -14.66 2.06
CA PHE A 184 11.94 -14.24 3.45
C PHE A 184 12.83 -15.19 4.27
N ILE A 185 12.74 -16.51 4.05
CA ILE A 185 13.57 -17.50 4.76
C ILE A 185 15.05 -17.36 4.35
N LYS A 186 15.35 -17.22 3.05
CA LYS A 186 16.74 -17.06 2.57
C LYS A 186 17.44 -15.81 3.11
N GLU A 187 16.70 -14.75 3.43
CA GLU A 187 17.28 -13.54 4.03
C GLU A 187 17.61 -13.70 5.53
N GLN A 188 17.01 -14.67 6.22
CA GLN A 188 17.32 -14.96 7.62
C GLN A 188 18.54 -15.89 7.76
N GLU A 189 18.82 -16.73 6.77
CA GLU A 189 19.98 -17.63 6.75
C GLU A 189 21.28 -16.93 6.30
N CYS A 190 21.20 -15.73 5.71
CA CYS A 190 22.34 -14.93 5.25
C CYS A 190 22.80 -13.84 6.25
N LYS A 191 22.32 -13.89 7.49
CA LYS A 191 22.76 -13.03 8.60
C LYS A 191 23.56 -13.84 9.60
#